data_AF-A0A7J6C755-F1
#
_entry.id   AF-A0A7J6C755-F1
#
_cell.length_a   1.000
_cell.length_b   1.000
_cell.length_c   1.000
_cell.angle_alpha   90.00
_cell.angle_beta   90.00
_cell.angle_gamma   90.00
#
_symmetry.space_group_name_H-M   'P 1'
#
loop_
_entity.id
_entity.type
_entity.pdbx_description
1 polymer ?
#
loop_
_entity_poly.entity_id
_entity_poly.type
_entity_poly.pdbx_seq_one_letter_code
_entity_poly.pdbx_strand_id
1 'polypeptide(L)'
;MYWVAGFASSRSFVVDLGRNQSPSLGLCGSDERHLFYGYIVAVPVQDFGGIMSGLVSDSWWRKTLYITGGALLAAAAYLLHELLSIRKEQQLDSKDAIILHQFSRPKNGVPSLSPFCLKMETYLRMVDLPYQNYFDGSLSSQGKMPWIEYNYEQVCGSEFIIDFLEEKLGVSLNKSLSAQEQAVARAITTMVEEHFYWTIAYCQWVDNVQETQRMLDLPGPLSDLLKWILCQLTGGIVKREMYCHGIGCFTKEEVYTLMEKDMRTLATLLGDKKYIMGPKLSSVDATVFGHLAQAMWTLPGTRPEQLIKGELINLAMYCERIRRKFWPEWFVDLEDFCYDSDNDASSGTPNCMLDLGLFSRTDTLEESDLSLPSHSNTHSQDSDHSARSLSDSDIEADGSDVEQQLKGKI
;
A
#
# COMPACT_ATOMS: atom_id res chain seq x y z
N MET A 1 -12.39 10.56 -31.85
CA MET A 1 -12.58 9.35 -32.68
C MET A 1 -13.59 8.47 -31.97
N TYR A 2 -14.78 8.33 -32.55
CA TYR A 2 -15.85 7.51 -31.98
C TYR A 2 -15.60 6.03 -32.29
N TRP A 3 -15.52 5.22 -31.25
CA TRP A 3 -15.70 3.77 -31.34
C TRP A 3 -17.14 3.45 -30.93
N VAL A 4 -17.82 2.64 -31.74
CA VAL A 4 -19.10 2.02 -31.42
C VAL A 4 -18.84 0.52 -31.26
N ALA A 5 -19.32 -0.02 -30.15
CA ALA A 5 -19.27 -1.43 -29.79
C ALA A 5 -20.33 -2.27 -30.54
N GLY A 6 -20.15 -3.58 -30.62
CA GLY A 6 -21.24 -4.48 -31.03
C GLY A 6 -20.87 -5.95 -31.27
N PHE A 7 -21.24 -6.76 -30.29
CA PHE A 7 -21.27 -8.23 -30.13
C PHE A 7 -21.47 -9.19 -31.33
N ALA A 8 -20.80 -10.35 -31.16
CA ALA A 8 -21.18 -11.75 -31.44
C ALA A 8 -22.25 -12.11 -32.49
N SER A 9 -21.93 -13.09 -33.34
CA SER A 9 -22.75 -14.31 -33.50
C SER A 9 -22.09 -15.37 -34.40
N SER A 10 -22.37 -16.62 -34.07
CA SER A 10 -22.03 -17.88 -34.73
C SER A 10 -22.53 -18.00 -36.17
N ARG A 11 -21.68 -18.52 -37.07
CA ARG A 11 -21.99 -19.63 -38.01
C ARG A 11 -20.80 -19.96 -38.90
N SER A 12 -20.58 -21.26 -39.06
CA SER A 12 -19.61 -21.89 -39.96
C SER A 12 -19.89 -21.53 -41.43
N PHE A 13 -18.84 -21.23 -42.19
CA PHE A 13 -18.87 -21.29 -43.65
C PHE A 13 -17.68 -22.10 -44.18
N VAL A 14 -18.04 -23.00 -45.10
CA VAL A 14 -17.17 -23.86 -45.90
C VAL A 14 -16.34 -22.99 -46.84
N VAL A 15 -15.03 -23.22 -46.86
CA VAL A 15 -14.12 -22.65 -47.87
C VAL A 15 -13.92 -23.70 -48.94
N ASP A 16 -14.52 -23.47 -50.11
CA ASP A 16 -14.19 -24.16 -51.36
C ASP A 16 -13.12 -23.32 -52.08
N LEU A 17 -11.99 -23.92 -52.41
CA LEU A 17 -10.81 -23.24 -52.95
C LEU A 17 -10.40 -23.93 -54.25
N GLY A 18 -11.11 -23.59 -55.33
CA GLY A 18 -10.77 -23.99 -56.68
C GLY A 18 -9.95 -22.92 -57.39
N ARG A 19 -8.67 -23.21 -57.68
CA ARG A 19 -7.97 -22.64 -58.84
C ARG A 19 -6.69 -23.44 -59.14
N ASN A 20 -6.61 -24.06 -60.31
CA ASN A 20 -5.69 -23.63 -61.37
C ASN A 20 -5.68 -24.58 -62.58
N GLN A 21 -6.06 -23.96 -63.72
CA GLN A 21 -5.41 -23.98 -65.04
C GLN A 21 -4.62 -25.23 -65.47
N SER A 22 -5.13 -25.83 -66.55
CA SER A 22 -4.44 -26.67 -67.54
C SER A 22 -3.31 -25.92 -68.26
N PRO A 23 -2.34 -26.64 -68.86
CA PRO A 23 -2.46 -26.87 -70.30
C PRO A 23 -2.09 -28.29 -70.78
N SER A 24 -2.55 -28.55 -72.00
CA SER A 24 -2.43 -29.74 -72.85
C SER A 24 -1.05 -29.95 -73.48
N LEU A 25 -0.62 -31.21 -73.65
CA LEU A 25 0.13 -31.70 -74.82
C LEU A 25 0.41 -33.21 -74.70
N GLY A 26 0.22 -33.97 -75.78
CA GLY A 26 0.88 -35.28 -75.96
C GLY A 26 -0.02 -36.43 -76.42
N LEU A 27 -0.20 -36.54 -77.73
CA LEU A 27 -0.87 -37.62 -78.45
C LEU A 27 0.03 -38.86 -78.62
N CYS A 28 -0.63 -40.02 -78.74
CA CYS A 28 -0.25 -41.22 -79.50
C CYS A 28 0.93 -42.10 -79.04
N GLY A 29 0.69 -43.41 -78.98
CA GLY A 29 1.77 -44.38 -79.23
C GLY A 29 1.63 -45.78 -78.63
N SER A 30 0.72 -46.59 -79.18
CA SER A 30 0.83 -48.03 -79.45
C SER A 30 1.00 -49.08 -78.33
N ASP A 31 0.01 -49.98 -78.33
CA ASP A 31 0.11 -51.44 -78.49
C ASP A 31 0.63 -52.35 -77.36
N GLU A 32 -0.36 -52.83 -76.61
CA GLU A 32 -0.90 -54.21 -76.64
C GLU A 32 -0.09 -55.42 -76.10
N ARG A 33 -0.80 -56.09 -75.17
CA ARG A 33 -0.94 -57.54 -74.88
C ARG A 33 0.03 -58.17 -73.87
N HIS A 34 -0.53 -58.68 -72.78
CA HIS A 34 -0.89 -60.10 -72.73
C HIS A 34 -2.08 -60.38 -71.80
N LEU A 35 -3.04 -61.10 -72.37
CA LEU A 35 -4.26 -61.66 -71.79
C LEU A 35 -3.94 -62.77 -70.79
N PHE A 36 -4.72 -62.87 -69.71
CA PHE A 36 -5.26 -64.16 -69.28
C PHE A 36 -6.69 -64.01 -68.75
N TYR A 37 -7.45 -65.06 -69.04
CA TYR A 37 -8.89 -65.16 -69.24
C TYR A 37 -9.65 -65.52 -67.96
N GLY A 38 -10.95 -65.20 -67.90
CA GLY A 38 -11.92 -65.99 -67.12
C GLY A 38 -12.95 -65.19 -66.30
N TYR A 39 -14.11 -64.95 -66.88
CA TYR A 39 -15.33 -64.50 -66.18
C TYR A 39 -16.03 -65.70 -65.52
N ILE A 40 -16.50 -65.56 -64.27
CA ILE A 40 -17.68 -66.28 -63.75
C ILE A 40 -18.48 -65.33 -62.84
N VAL A 41 -19.79 -65.26 -63.13
CA VAL A 41 -20.85 -64.54 -62.43
C VAL A 41 -21.23 -65.28 -61.14
N ALA A 42 -21.47 -64.57 -60.02
CA ALA A 42 -22.47 -64.96 -59.02
C ALA A 42 -22.84 -63.82 -58.06
N VAL A 43 -24.14 -63.61 -57.90
CA VAL A 43 -24.86 -62.78 -56.90
C VAL A 43 -25.21 -63.69 -55.69
N PRO A 44 -25.41 -63.14 -54.46
CA PRO A 44 -24.95 -63.75 -53.22
C PRO A 44 -26.05 -64.53 -52.48
N VAL A 45 -25.64 -65.43 -51.57
CA VAL A 45 -26.52 -66.00 -50.54
C VAL A 45 -25.79 -66.06 -49.19
N GLN A 46 -26.53 -65.62 -48.20
CA GLN A 46 -26.20 -65.36 -46.80
C GLN A 46 -26.06 -66.62 -45.94
N ASP A 47 -25.20 -66.45 -44.93
CA ASP A 47 -25.37 -66.82 -43.52
C ASP A 47 -24.84 -68.16 -42.94
N PHE A 48 -24.35 -67.95 -41.70
CA PHE A 48 -24.11 -68.83 -40.56
C PHE A 48 -22.75 -69.51 -40.38
N GLY A 49 -22.03 -69.06 -39.33
CA GLY A 49 -20.94 -69.80 -38.71
C GLY A 49 -20.08 -68.89 -37.83
N GLY A 50 -20.52 -68.66 -36.59
CA GLY A 50 -19.89 -67.71 -35.68
C GLY A 50 -18.48 -68.06 -35.23
N ILE A 51 -17.69 -67.01 -34.96
CA ILE A 51 -16.65 -67.00 -33.92
C ILE A 51 -16.72 -65.61 -33.28
N MET A 52 -17.37 -65.53 -32.13
CA MET A 52 -17.32 -64.37 -31.25
C MET A 52 -15.99 -64.44 -30.50
N SER A 53 -15.06 -63.53 -30.79
CA SER A 53 -13.83 -63.36 -30.02
C SER A 53 -13.48 -61.88 -29.94
N GLY A 54 -13.78 -61.30 -28.78
CA GLY A 54 -13.04 -60.22 -28.14
C GLY A 54 -12.76 -58.95 -28.93
N LEU A 55 -13.69 -58.00 -28.90
CA LEU A 55 -13.35 -56.56 -28.94
C LEU A 55 -13.86 -55.94 -27.65
N VAL A 56 -13.02 -56.02 -26.62
CA VAL A 56 -13.18 -55.23 -25.39
C VAL A 56 -13.04 -53.76 -25.76
N SER A 57 -14.16 -53.05 -25.59
CA SER A 57 -14.32 -51.61 -25.74
C SER A 57 -13.48 -50.86 -24.68
N ASP A 58 -12.25 -50.54 -25.03
CA ASP A 58 -11.39 -49.64 -24.25
C ASP A 58 -11.42 -48.24 -24.90
N SER A 59 -12.41 -47.39 -24.54
CA SER A 59 -12.23 -45.93 -24.67
C SER A 59 -13.41 -45.11 -24.13
N TRP A 60 -14.65 -45.59 -24.24
CA TRP A 60 -15.79 -44.69 -24.05
C TRP A 60 -16.09 -44.39 -22.57
N TRP A 61 -16.12 -45.42 -21.73
CA TRP A 61 -16.41 -45.24 -20.29
C TRP A 61 -15.34 -44.42 -19.57
N ARG A 62 -14.06 -44.56 -19.93
CA ARG A 62 -12.97 -43.75 -19.35
C ARG A 62 -13.12 -42.27 -19.70
N LYS A 63 -13.42 -41.94 -20.97
CA LYS A 63 -13.66 -40.55 -21.41
C LYS A 63 -14.86 -39.94 -20.71
N THR A 64 -15.96 -40.69 -20.58
CA THR A 64 -17.15 -40.26 -19.84
C THR A 64 -16.84 -40.06 -18.36
N LEU A 65 -16.04 -40.94 -17.74
CA LEU A 65 -15.62 -40.82 -16.34
C LEU A 65 -14.72 -39.59 -16.10
N TYR A 66 -13.81 -39.26 -17.02
CA TYR A 66 -13.00 -38.04 -16.92
C TYR A 66 -13.83 -36.76 -17.08
N ILE A 67 -14.78 -36.74 -18.03
CA ILE A 67 -15.64 -35.57 -18.26
C ILE A 67 -16.60 -35.37 -17.08
N THR A 68 -17.26 -36.43 -16.62
CA THR A 68 -18.19 -36.37 -15.48
C THR A 68 -17.46 -36.09 -14.17
N GLY A 69 -16.32 -36.74 -13.92
CA GLY A 69 -15.48 -36.49 -12.76
C GLY A 69 -14.90 -35.07 -12.74
N GLY A 70 -14.45 -34.56 -13.88
CA GLY A 70 -13.97 -33.18 -14.01
C GLY A 70 -15.05 -32.14 -13.77
N ALA A 71 -16.26 -32.36 -14.32
CA ALA A 71 -17.42 -31.49 -14.07
C ALA A 71 -17.85 -31.52 -12.60
N LEU A 72 -17.82 -32.68 -11.96
CA LEU A 72 -18.18 -32.83 -10.54
C LEU A 72 -17.16 -32.14 -9.62
N LEU A 73 -15.86 -32.25 -9.94
CA LEU A 73 -14.79 -31.53 -9.25
C LEU A 73 -14.91 -30.02 -9.42
N ALA A 74 -15.22 -29.54 -10.62
CA ALA A 74 -15.43 -28.11 -10.87
C ALA A 74 -16.65 -27.59 -10.10
N ALA A 75 -17.76 -28.34 -10.07
CA ALA A 75 -18.94 -27.98 -9.30
C ALA A 75 -18.68 -28.00 -7.79
N ALA A 76 -17.94 -28.99 -7.28
CA ALA A 76 -17.55 -29.06 -5.88
C ALA A 76 -16.61 -27.91 -5.50
N ALA A 77 -15.67 -27.55 -6.37
CA ALA A 77 -14.79 -26.40 -6.17
C ALA A 77 -15.56 -25.07 -6.20
N TYR A 78 -16.54 -24.93 -7.10
CA TYR A 78 -17.41 -23.76 -7.16
C TYR A 78 -18.28 -23.63 -5.90
N LEU A 79 -18.93 -24.72 -5.47
CA LEU A 79 -19.73 -24.73 -4.23
C LEU A 79 -18.86 -24.48 -3.00
N LEU A 80 -17.65 -25.04 -2.94
CA LEU A 80 -16.71 -24.76 -1.87
C LEU A 80 -16.29 -23.29 -1.86
N HIS A 81 -16.03 -22.71 -3.04
CA HIS A 81 -15.73 -21.29 -3.17
C HIS A 81 -16.91 -20.41 -2.72
N GLU A 82 -18.14 -20.75 -3.10
CA GLU A 82 -19.36 -20.03 -2.72
C GLU A 82 -19.66 -20.18 -1.21
N LEU A 83 -19.45 -21.35 -0.62
CA LEU A 83 -19.58 -21.56 0.82
C LEU A 83 -18.50 -20.80 1.60
N LEU A 84 -17.28 -20.73 1.06
CA LEU A 84 -16.20 -19.93 1.65
C LEU A 84 -16.49 -18.43 1.51
N SER A 85 -17.07 -17.96 0.40
CA SER A 85 -17.46 -16.55 0.24
C SER A 85 -18.59 -16.18 1.20
N ILE A 86 -19.63 -17.01 1.33
CA ILE A 86 -20.73 -16.80 2.29
C ILE A 86 -20.21 -16.78 3.73
N ARG A 87 -19.30 -17.69 4.10
CA ARG A 87 -18.72 -17.71 5.46
C ARG A 87 -17.87 -16.47 5.72
N LYS A 88 -17.16 -15.98 4.70
CA LYS A 88 -16.39 -14.72 4.76
C LYS A 88 -17.32 -13.52 4.94
N GLU A 89 -18.43 -13.47 4.19
CA GLU A 89 -19.49 -12.46 4.34
C GLU A 89 -20.13 -12.49 5.74
N GLN A 90 -20.41 -13.66 6.30
CA GLN A 90 -20.94 -13.79 7.67
C GLN A 90 -19.96 -13.36 8.75
N GLN A 91 -18.65 -13.43 8.49
CA GLN A 91 -17.62 -12.90 9.39
C GLN A 91 -17.48 -11.37 9.28
N LEU A 92 -17.82 -10.81 8.11
CA LEU A 92 -17.87 -9.37 7.83
C LEU A 92 -19.13 -8.71 8.41
N ASP A 93 -20.24 -9.44 8.53
CA ASP A 93 -21.56 -8.94 9.00
C ASP A 93 -21.63 -8.70 10.53
N SER A 94 -20.51 -8.29 11.11
CA SER A 94 -20.43 -7.75 12.45
C SER A 94 -20.98 -6.34 12.41
N LYS A 95 -22.31 -6.19 12.52
CA LYS A 95 -22.95 -4.92 12.87
C LYS A 95 -22.12 -4.24 13.97
N ASP A 96 -21.79 -2.97 13.78
CA ASP A 96 -20.90 -2.16 14.64
C ASP A 96 -19.38 -2.44 14.57
N ALA A 97 -18.88 -3.26 13.62
CA ALA A 97 -17.44 -3.33 13.32
C ALA A 97 -17.05 -2.42 12.15
N ILE A 98 -15.90 -1.76 12.27
CA ILE A 98 -15.26 -1.05 11.17
C ILE A 98 -14.48 -2.06 10.35
N ILE A 99 -14.83 -2.23 9.08
CA ILE A 99 -14.10 -3.07 8.13
C ILE A 99 -13.24 -2.15 7.28
N LEU A 100 -11.92 -2.25 7.43
CA LEU A 100 -10.95 -1.47 6.66
C LEU A 100 -10.47 -2.27 5.45
N HIS A 101 -10.86 -1.83 4.27
CA HIS A 101 -10.36 -2.36 3.01
C HIS A 101 -9.06 -1.67 2.63
N GLN A 102 -8.02 -2.47 2.37
CA GLN A 102 -6.69 -1.97 2.00
C GLN A 102 -5.86 -2.98 1.21
N PHE A 103 -4.71 -2.53 0.70
CA PHE A 103 -3.76 -3.39 -0.01
C PHE A 103 -3.10 -4.41 0.93
N SER A 104 -2.74 -5.57 0.38
CA SER A 104 -2.02 -6.63 1.08
C SER A 104 -0.70 -6.13 1.67
N ARG A 105 -0.32 -6.70 2.82
CA ARG A 105 0.96 -6.39 3.48
C ARG A 105 2.14 -6.77 2.56
N PRO A 106 3.17 -5.92 2.44
CA PRO A 106 4.42 -6.29 1.78
C PRO A 106 5.22 -7.32 2.58
N LYS A 107 6.17 -7.97 1.92
CA LYS A 107 7.02 -9.03 2.48
C LYS A 107 8.05 -8.55 3.51
N ASN A 108 8.39 -7.27 3.48
CA ASN A 108 9.39 -6.67 4.36
C ASN A 108 8.85 -6.30 5.75
N GLY A 109 7.63 -6.72 6.10
CA GLY A 109 7.03 -6.49 7.43
C GLY A 109 6.42 -5.10 7.63
N VAL A 110 6.62 -4.17 6.70
CA VAL A 110 5.95 -2.85 6.73
C VAL A 110 4.44 -3.03 6.60
N PRO A 111 3.58 -2.24 7.28
CA PRO A 111 2.15 -2.45 7.20
C PRO A 111 1.55 -2.13 5.81
N SER A 112 2.07 -1.15 5.09
CA SER A 112 1.56 -0.86 3.74
C SER A 112 2.57 -0.11 2.88
N LEU A 113 2.59 -0.45 1.59
CA LEU A 113 3.26 0.32 0.54
C LEU A 113 2.41 1.51 0.06
N SER A 114 1.19 1.67 0.56
CA SER A 114 0.35 2.85 0.33
C SER A 114 0.37 3.75 1.56
N PRO A 115 0.83 5.01 1.42
CA PRO A 115 0.86 5.95 2.54
C PRO A 115 -0.54 6.28 3.06
N PHE A 116 -1.56 6.27 2.20
CA PHE A 116 -2.95 6.49 2.61
C PHE A 116 -3.51 5.33 3.43
N CYS A 117 -3.17 4.08 3.06
CA CYS A 117 -3.57 2.90 3.86
C CYS A 117 -2.91 2.92 5.23
N LEU A 118 -1.60 3.22 5.28
CA LEU A 118 -0.88 3.34 6.54
C LEU A 118 -1.39 4.51 7.40
N LYS A 119 -1.67 5.68 6.80
CA LYS A 119 -2.33 6.82 7.48
C LYS A 119 -3.62 6.37 8.14
N MET A 120 -4.50 5.70 7.39
CA MET A 120 -5.83 5.37 7.89
C MET A 120 -5.80 4.34 9.01
N GLU A 121 -5.01 3.28 8.85
CA GLU A 121 -4.88 2.26 9.89
C GLU A 121 -4.21 2.85 11.15
N THR A 122 -3.20 3.71 10.97
CA THR A 122 -2.57 4.42 12.10
C THR A 122 -3.57 5.33 12.82
N TYR A 123 -4.42 6.05 12.08
CA TYR A 123 -5.47 6.89 12.68
C TYR A 123 -6.42 6.06 13.54
N LEU A 124 -6.95 4.94 13.03
CA LEU A 124 -7.84 4.05 13.78
C LEU A 124 -7.20 3.57 15.09
N ARG A 125 -5.91 3.23 15.06
CA ARG A 125 -5.14 2.87 16.26
C ARG A 125 -4.92 4.04 17.22
N MET A 126 -4.70 5.25 16.70
CA MET A 126 -4.53 6.45 17.52
C MET A 126 -5.80 6.83 18.29
N VAL A 127 -6.98 6.61 17.70
CA VAL A 127 -8.27 6.82 18.35
C VAL A 127 -8.79 5.60 19.13
N ASP A 128 -8.00 4.52 19.19
CA ASP A 128 -8.33 3.26 19.87
C ASP A 128 -9.67 2.66 19.42
N LEU A 129 -9.98 2.75 18.12
CA LEU A 129 -11.17 2.13 17.55
C LEU A 129 -10.87 0.69 17.11
N PRO A 130 -11.73 -0.30 17.47
CA PRO A 130 -11.59 -1.65 16.97
C PRO A 130 -11.97 -1.71 15.49
N TYR A 131 -11.14 -2.37 14.70
CA TYR A 131 -11.36 -2.55 13.26
C TYR A 131 -10.87 -3.91 12.79
N GLN A 132 -11.37 -4.35 11.63
CA GLN A 132 -10.93 -5.56 10.96
C GLN A 132 -10.31 -5.20 9.61
N ASN A 133 -9.13 -5.74 9.32
CA ASN A 133 -8.48 -5.54 8.03
C ASN A 133 -8.98 -6.53 6.99
N TYR A 134 -9.24 -6.03 5.79
CA TYR A 134 -9.59 -6.82 4.63
C TYR A 134 -8.65 -6.51 3.46
N PHE A 135 -7.83 -7.51 3.11
CA PHE A 135 -6.75 -7.39 2.12
C PHE A 135 -7.15 -7.97 0.76
N ASP A 136 -8.28 -7.52 0.22
CA ASP A 136 -8.78 -7.97 -1.08
C ASP A 136 -8.23 -7.15 -2.26
N GLY A 137 -7.61 -6.01 -1.99
CA GLY A 137 -7.17 -5.06 -3.02
C GLY A 137 -8.32 -4.46 -3.82
N SER A 138 -9.57 -4.54 -3.34
CA SER A 138 -10.73 -4.01 -4.04
C SER A 138 -10.78 -2.49 -3.92
N LEU A 139 -10.83 -1.80 -5.05
CA LEU A 139 -10.98 -0.36 -5.05
C LEU A 139 -12.41 0.01 -4.66
N SER A 140 -12.56 1.17 -4.00
CA SER A 140 -13.88 1.72 -3.73
C SER A 140 -14.65 2.02 -5.03
N SER A 141 -15.93 2.37 -4.91
CA SER A 141 -16.74 2.87 -6.04
C SER A 141 -16.13 4.08 -6.76
N GLN A 142 -15.24 4.82 -6.09
CA GLN A 142 -14.49 5.95 -6.64
C GLN A 142 -13.08 5.58 -7.14
N GLY A 143 -12.71 4.29 -7.13
CA GLY A 143 -11.39 3.84 -7.55
C GLY A 143 -10.28 4.15 -6.55
N LYS A 144 -10.61 4.42 -5.27
CA LYS A 144 -9.65 4.83 -4.23
C LYS A 144 -9.48 3.76 -3.15
N MET A 145 -8.33 3.82 -2.48
CA MET A 145 -7.95 2.99 -1.33
C MET A 145 -7.18 3.87 -0.32
N PRO A 146 -7.35 3.69 1.00
CA PRO A 146 -8.28 2.80 1.67
C PRO A 146 -9.73 3.29 1.61
N TRP A 147 -10.65 2.39 1.96
CA TRP A 147 -12.05 2.70 2.23
C TRP A 147 -12.56 1.82 3.38
N ILE A 148 -13.65 2.24 4.01
CA ILE A 148 -14.24 1.50 5.12
C ILE A 148 -15.68 1.11 4.83
N GLU A 149 -16.12 0.02 5.45
CA GLU A 149 -17.52 -0.28 5.67
C GLU A 149 -17.81 -0.20 7.17
N TYR A 150 -18.88 0.50 7.53
CA TYR A 150 -19.37 0.57 8.90
C TYR A 150 -20.89 0.66 8.88
N ASN A 151 -21.56 -0.30 9.53
CA ASN A 151 -23.03 -0.37 9.54
C ASN A 151 -23.66 -0.32 8.14
N TYR A 152 -23.10 -1.07 7.19
CA TYR A 152 -23.50 -1.15 5.77
C TYR A 152 -23.31 0.16 4.97
N GLU A 153 -22.74 1.20 5.58
CA GLU A 153 -22.34 2.42 4.88
C GLU A 153 -20.88 2.29 4.43
N GLN A 154 -20.64 2.45 3.12
CA GLN A 154 -19.29 2.48 2.55
C GLN A 154 -18.81 3.92 2.41
N VAL A 155 -17.62 4.20 2.95
CA VAL A 155 -17.02 5.54 2.92
C VAL A 155 -15.61 5.46 2.35
N CYS A 156 -15.32 6.32 1.38
CA CYS A 156 -14.03 6.35 0.69
C CYS A 156 -13.35 7.71 0.75
N GLY A 157 -12.02 7.69 0.78
CA GLY A 157 -11.17 8.88 0.93
C GLY A 157 -10.86 9.16 2.40
N SER A 158 -9.57 9.22 2.74
CA SER A 158 -9.07 9.33 4.12
C SER A 158 -9.73 10.46 4.93
N GLU A 159 -9.86 11.65 4.35
CA GLU A 159 -10.49 12.80 5.03
C GLU A 159 -11.98 12.55 5.32
N PHE A 160 -12.75 12.06 4.34
CA PHE A 160 -14.16 11.76 4.54
C PHE A 160 -14.40 10.58 5.50
N ILE A 161 -13.49 9.61 5.52
CA ILE A 161 -13.53 8.51 6.48
C ILE A 161 -13.31 9.05 7.90
N ILE A 162 -12.33 9.94 8.09
CA ILE A 162 -12.09 10.57 9.38
C ILE A 162 -13.34 11.34 9.82
N ASP A 163 -13.84 12.26 8.99
CA ASP A 163 -15.04 13.07 9.30
C ASP A 163 -16.25 12.20 9.67
N PHE A 164 -16.48 11.12 8.89
CA PHE A 164 -17.55 10.16 9.14
C PHE A 164 -17.42 9.48 10.51
N LEU A 165 -16.22 9.03 10.87
CA LEU A 165 -15.98 8.39 12.16
C LEU A 165 -16.11 9.40 13.31
N GLU A 166 -15.68 10.65 13.12
CA GLU A 166 -15.88 11.70 14.13
C GLU A 166 -17.37 11.98 14.35
N GLU A 167 -18.16 12.06 13.28
CA GLU A 167 -19.61 12.29 13.35
C GLU A 167 -20.35 11.11 14.00
N LYS A 168 -20.07 9.87 13.56
CA LYS A 168 -20.82 8.68 14.00
C LYS A 168 -20.40 8.17 15.38
N LEU A 169 -19.12 8.30 15.74
CA LEU A 169 -18.55 7.70 16.96
C LEU A 169 -18.04 8.73 17.98
N GLY A 170 -18.01 10.02 17.63
CA GLY A 170 -17.58 11.09 18.52
C GLY A 170 -16.09 11.04 18.88
N VAL A 171 -15.27 10.28 18.15
CA VAL A 171 -13.81 10.26 18.30
C VAL A 171 -13.19 11.39 17.50
N SER A 172 -12.27 12.15 18.07
CA SER A 172 -11.53 13.15 17.27
C SER A 172 -10.18 13.43 17.92
N LEU A 173 -9.12 13.33 17.11
CA LEU A 173 -7.75 13.67 17.52
C LEU A 173 -7.52 15.19 17.53
N ASN A 174 -8.39 15.96 16.88
CA ASN A 174 -8.22 17.39 16.71
C ASN A 174 -8.96 18.22 17.77
N LYS A 175 -9.65 17.59 18.74
CA LYS A 175 -10.45 18.29 19.77
C LYS A 175 -9.65 19.32 20.58
N SER A 176 -8.36 19.08 20.79
CA SER A 176 -7.51 20.01 21.55
C SER A 176 -6.92 21.14 20.71
N LEU A 177 -7.11 21.13 19.39
CA LEU A 177 -6.56 22.14 18.49
C LEU A 177 -7.54 23.32 18.37
N SER A 178 -7.00 24.54 18.49
CA SER A 178 -7.70 25.78 18.14
C SER A 178 -8.02 25.84 16.64
N ALA A 179 -8.95 26.72 16.24
CA ALA A 179 -9.30 26.88 14.83
C ALA A 179 -8.09 27.25 13.94
N GLN A 180 -7.15 28.04 14.48
CA GLN A 180 -5.93 28.39 13.76
C GLN A 180 -4.99 27.18 13.61
N GLU A 181 -4.84 26.38 14.67
CA GLU A 181 -4.05 25.15 14.62
C GLU A 181 -4.66 24.12 13.66
N GLN A 182 -5.99 23.99 13.61
CA GLN A 182 -6.67 23.14 12.63
C GLN A 182 -6.42 23.61 11.20
N ALA A 183 -6.42 24.92 10.94
CA ALA A 183 -6.08 25.47 9.63
C ALA A 183 -4.62 25.16 9.23
N VAL A 184 -3.68 25.26 10.18
CA VAL A 184 -2.27 24.87 9.96
C VAL A 184 -2.15 23.37 9.71
N ALA A 185 -2.81 22.54 10.52
CA ALA A 185 -2.83 21.08 10.33
C ALA A 185 -3.37 20.71 8.94
N ARG A 186 -4.43 21.38 8.47
CA ARG A 186 -4.97 21.19 7.12
C ARG A 186 -3.96 21.56 6.03
N ALA A 187 -3.24 22.67 6.20
CA ALA A 187 -2.20 23.08 5.24
C ALA A 187 -1.07 22.05 5.16
N ILE A 188 -0.62 21.53 6.31
CA ILE A 188 0.41 20.49 6.38
C ILE A 188 -0.09 19.19 5.74
N THR A 189 -1.29 18.73 6.08
CA THR A 189 -1.92 17.54 5.46
C THR A 189 -1.96 17.68 3.94
N THR A 190 -2.39 18.84 3.43
CA THR A 190 -2.47 19.10 1.99
C THR A 190 -1.09 19.07 1.33
N MET A 191 -0.07 19.70 1.93
CA MET A 191 1.31 19.63 1.42
C MET A 191 1.82 18.17 1.36
N VAL A 192 1.52 17.37 2.38
CA VAL A 192 1.98 15.98 2.45
C VAL A 192 1.28 15.10 1.43
N GLU A 193 -0.05 15.19 1.32
CA GLU A 193 -0.86 14.32 0.47
C GLU A 193 -0.86 14.72 -1.01
N GLU A 194 -0.70 16.01 -1.31
CA GLU A 194 -0.80 16.53 -2.69
C GLU A 194 0.55 16.99 -3.28
N HIS A 195 1.62 17.11 -2.49
CA HIS A 195 2.94 17.47 -3.02
C HIS A 195 3.98 16.41 -2.71
N PHE A 196 4.25 16.16 -1.42
CA PHE A 196 5.25 15.19 -0.98
C PHE A 196 4.94 13.77 -1.49
N TYR A 197 3.67 13.35 -1.41
CA TYR A 197 3.19 12.05 -1.90
C TYR A 197 3.65 11.74 -3.34
N TRP A 198 3.49 12.69 -4.28
CA TRP A 198 3.84 12.44 -5.68
C TRP A 198 5.34 12.20 -5.87
N THR A 199 6.18 12.89 -5.12
CA THR A 199 7.64 12.71 -5.19
C THR A 199 8.07 11.34 -4.64
N ILE A 200 7.44 10.88 -3.55
CA ILE A 200 7.66 9.55 -2.99
C ILE A 200 7.10 8.47 -3.91
N ALA A 201 5.91 8.66 -4.49
CA ALA A 201 5.30 7.74 -5.43
C ALA A 201 6.16 7.57 -6.69
N TYR A 202 6.79 8.66 -7.19
CA TYR A 202 7.78 8.57 -8.26
C TYR A 202 8.98 7.71 -7.85
N CYS A 203 9.57 7.98 -6.69
CA CYS A 203 10.70 7.21 -6.18
C CYS A 203 10.36 5.71 -6.08
N GLN A 204 9.17 5.38 -5.57
CA GLN A 204 8.71 4.00 -5.35
C GLN A 204 8.32 3.26 -6.64
N TRP A 205 7.49 3.87 -7.49
CA TRP A 205 6.86 3.17 -8.62
C TRP A 205 7.51 3.44 -9.97
N VAL A 206 8.43 4.41 -10.04
CA VAL A 206 9.14 4.76 -11.28
C VAL A 206 10.63 4.49 -11.16
N ASP A 207 11.30 5.09 -10.17
CA ASP A 207 12.76 5.05 -10.09
C ASP A 207 13.29 3.76 -9.46
N ASN A 208 12.65 3.29 -8.38
CA ASN A 208 13.04 2.08 -7.62
C ASN A 208 12.05 0.94 -7.78
N VAL A 209 11.41 0.85 -8.94
CA VAL A 209 10.32 -0.10 -9.19
C VAL A 209 10.72 -1.55 -9.01
N GLN A 210 11.98 -1.93 -9.28
CA GLN A 210 12.43 -3.31 -9.10
C GLN A 210 12.41 -3.72 -7.63
N GLU A 211 12.76 -2.80 -6.73
CA GLU A 211 12.78 -3.08 -5.29
C GLU A 211 11.35 -3.14 -4.74
N THR A 212 10.50 -2.19 -5.14
CA THR A 212 9.06 -2.26 -4.88
C THR A 212 8.45 -3.58 -5.35
N GLN A 213 8.84 -4.08 -6.53
CA GLN A 213 8.37 -5.37 -7.06
C GLN A 213 8.74 -6.56 -6.15
N ARG A 214 9.92 -6.52 -5.50
CA ARG A 214 10.36 -7.57 -4.57
C ARG A 214 9.53 -7.57 -3.29
N MET A 215 9.14 -6.39 -2.81
CA MET A 215 8.32 -6.22 -1.62
C MET A 215 6.88 -6.71 -1.79
N LEU A 216 6.35 -6.73 -3.02
CA LEU A 216 4.98 -7.19 -3.27
C LEU A 216 4.78 -8.65 -2.87
N ASP A 217 3.69 -8.93 -2.15
CA ASP A 217 3.27 -10.29 -1.83
C ASP A 217 2.10 -10.73 -2.70
N LEU A 218 2.41 -11.47 -3.78
CA LEU A 218 1.42 -12.11 -4.64
C LEU A 218 1.76 -13.61 -4.70
N PRO A 219 0.88 -14.50 -4.19
CA PRO A 219 1.10 -15.93 -4.28
C PRO A 219 0.75 -16.48 -5.67
N GLY A 220 1.35 -17.62 -6.04
CA GLY A 220 0.95 -18.40 -7.20
C GLY A 220 1.97 -18.45 -8.35
N PRO A 221 1.74 -19.34 -9.34
CA PRO A 221 2.71 -19.67 -10.38
C PRO A 221 2.96 -18.55 -11.40
N LEU A 222 2.08 -17.55 -11.46
CA LEU A 222 2.21 -16.36 -12.33
C LEU A 222 2.56 -15.09 -11.56
N SER A 223 2.95 -15.22 -10.29
CA SER A 223 3.19 -14.08 -9.39
C SER A 223 4.18 -13.07 -9.94
N ASP A 224 5.33 -13.50 -10.45
CA ASP A 224 6.34 -12.58 -10.99
C ASP A 224 5.84 -11.80 -12.21
N LEU A 225 5.09 -12.45 -13.11
CA LEU A 225 4.48 -11.79 -14.26
C LEU A 225 3.42 -10.79 -13.81
N LEU A 226 2.56 -11.16 -12.86
CA LEU A 226 1.52 -10.28 -12.31
C LEU A 226 2.11 -9.07 -11.59
N LYS A 227 3.17 -9.28 -10.78
CA LYS A 227 3.91 -8.20 -10.12
C LYS A 227 4.53 -7.26 -11.13
N TRP A 228 5.18 -7.80 -12.17
CA TRP A 228 5.76 -6.98 -13.23
C TRP A 228 4.67 -6.16 -13.95
N ILE A 229 3.53 -6.77 -14.32
CA ILE A 229 2.40 -6.06 -14.93
C ILE A 229 1.90 -4.95 -14.00
N LEU A 230 1.66 -5.26 -12.73
CA LEU A 230 1.19 -4.30 -11.72
C LEU A 230 2.14 -3.11 -11.60
N CYS A 231 3.45 -3.37 -11.50
CA CYS A 231 4.47 -2.34 -11.42
C CYS A 231 4.52 -1.46 -12.68
N GLN A 232 4.45 -2.04 -13.89
CA GLN A 232 4.43 -1.26 -15.13
C GLN A 232 3.18 -0.39 -15.27
N LEU A 233 2.00 -0.95 -14.94
CA LEU A 233 0.75 -0.20 -14.95
C LEU A 233 0.78 0.94 -13.92
N THR A 234 1.19 0.66 -12.69
CA THR A 234 1.24 1.65 -11.60
C THR A 234 2.24 2.75 -11.91
N GLY A 235 3.44 2.41 -12.40
CA GLY A 235 4.44 3.39 -12.83
C GLY A 235 3.95 4.27 -14.00
N GLY A 236 3.18 3.69 -14.94
CA GLY A 236 2.54 4.46 -16.01
C GLY A 236 1.47 5.42 -15.51
N ILE A 237 0.64 5.00 -14.55
CA ILE A 237 -0.38 5.84 -13.90
C ILE A 237 0.28 6.99 -13.14
N VAL A 238 1.29 6.70 -12.30
CA VAL A 238 2.03 7.70 -11.52
C VAL A 238 2.63 8.76 -12.46
N LYS A 239 3.34 8.37 -13.53
CA LYS A 239 3.88 9.33 -14.49
C LYS A 239 2.81 10.22 -15.12
N ARG A 240 1.68 9.63 -15.54
CA ARG A 240 0.59 10.35 -16.17
C ARG A 240 -0.05 11.35 -15.20
N GLU A 241 -0.37 10.92 -14.00
CA GLU A 241 -1.04 11.75 -12.99
C GLU A 241 -0.12 12.87 -12.49
N MET A 242 1.16 12.56 -12.25
CA MET A 242 2.16 13.58 -11.93
C MET A 242 2.31 14.62 -13.05
N TYR A 243 2.25 14.21 -14.32
CA TYR A 243 2.29 15.16 -15.44
C TYR A 243 1.07 16.10 -15.40
N CYS A 244 -0.13 15.57 -15.15
CA CYS A 244 -1.33 16.39 -14.95
C CYS A 244 -1.24 17.29 -13.71
N HIS A 245 -0.53 16.86 -12.66
CA HIS A 245 -0.25 17.65 -11.46
C HIS A 245 0.79 18.76 -11.70
N GLY A 246 1.59 18.66 -12.78
CA GLY A 246 2.67 19.58 -13.11
C GLY A 246 4.04 19.18 -12.56
N ILE A 247 4.12 18.39 -11.49
CA ILE A 247 5.39 17.88 -10.94
C ILE A 247 6.08 16.95 -11.95
N GLY A 248 5.31 16.17 -12.71
CA GLY A 248 5.82 15.25 -13.73
C GLY A 248 6.44 15.92 -14.95
N CYS A 249 6.39 17.26 -15.05
CA CYS A 249 7.09 18.02 -16.08
C CYS A 249 8.58 18.25 -15.76
N PHE A 250 8.97 18.03 -14.50
CA PHE A 250 10.34 18.25 -14.05
C PHE A 250 11.23 17.02 -14.29
N THR A 251 12.54 17.27 -14.32
CA THR A 251 13.57 16.23 -14.36
C THR A 251 13.59 15.42 -13.06
N LYS A 252 14.22 14.24 -13.09
CA LYS A 252 14.38 13.38 -11.90
C LYS A 252 15.02 14.16 -10.74
N GLU A 253 16.10 14.88 -11.02
CA GLU A 253 16.87 15.64 -10.03
C GLU A 253 16.06 16.79 -9.42
N GLU A 254 15.24 17.47 -10.22
CA GLU A 254 14.30 18.49 -9.74
C GLU A 254 13.20 17.87 -8.87
N VAL A 255 12.63 16.71 -9.24
CA VAL A 255 11.64 15.99 -8.41
C VAL A 255 12.23 15.61 -7.04
N TYR A 256 13.46 15.09 -7.00
CA TYR A 256 14.14 14.81 -5.73
C TYR A 256 14.49 16.07 -4.94
N THR A 257 14.72 17.21 -5.61
CA THR A 257 14.92 18.50 -4.93
C THR A 257 13.62 18.99 -4.27
N LEU A 258 12.47 18.80 -4.93
CA LEU A 258 11.15 19.08 -4.34
C LEU A 258 10.88 18.18 -3.12
N MET A 259 11.13 16.88 -3.25
CA MET A 259 11.02 15.92 -2.15
C MET A 259 11.85 16.35 -0.93
N GLU A 260 13.12 16.72 -1.15
CA GLU A 260 14.02 17.13 -0.08
C GLU A 260 13.53 18.40 0.60
N LYS A 261 13.01 19.36 -0.17
CA LYS A 261 12.43 20.59 0.36
C LYS A 261 11.24 20.30 1.27
N ASP A 262 10.36 19.37 0.91
CA ASP A 262 9.22 18.98 1.74
C ASP A 262 9.68 18.29 3.03
N MET A 263 10.64 17.37 2.94
CA MET A 263 11.17 16.66 4.11
C MET A 263 11.87 17.63 5.08
N ARG A 264 12.69 18.56 4.57
CA ARG A 264 13.31 19.60 5.41
C ARG A 264 12.27 20.56 5.99
N THR A 265 11.19 20.84 5.26
CA THR A 265 10.07 21.64 5.77
C THR A 265 9.37 20.92 6.92
N LEU A 266 9.08 19.63 6.79
CA LEU A 266 8.52 18.81 7.87
C LEU A 266 9.46 18.75 9.08
N ALA A 267 10.77 18.59 8.86
CA ALA A 267 11.77 18.60 9.93
C ALA A 267 11.78 19.94 10.68
N THR A 268 11.66 21.06 9.96
CA THR A 268 11.58 22.41 10.54
C THR A 268 10.26 22.61 11.29
N LEU A 269 9.14 22.16 10.70
CA LEU A 269 7.82 22.23 11.33
C LEU A 269 7.75 21.42 12.61
N LEU A 270 8.39 20.25 12.65
CA LEU A 270 8.51 19.44 13.86
C LEU A 270 9.39 20.14 14.90
N GLY A 271 10.58 20.60 14.50
CA GLY A 271 11.56 21.18 15.43
C GLY A 271 11.86 20.21 16.58
N ASP A 272 11.75 20.71 17.81
CA ASP A 272 11.91 19.94 19.05
C ASP A 272 10.58 19.41 19.62
N LYS A 273 9.46 19.59 18.91
CA LYS A 273 8.15 19.14 19.39
C LYS A 273 8.04 17.62 19.35
N LYS A 274 7.25 17.08 20.28
CA LYS A 274 6.98 15.63 20.35
C LYS A 274 6.17 15.15 19.13
N TYR A 275 5.22 15.96 18.69
CA TYR A 275 4.31 15.76 17.56
C TYR A 275 4.18 17.08 16.77
N ILE A 276 3.64 17.03 15.55
CA ILE A 276 3.62 18.16 14.62
C ILE A 276 2.93 19.39 15.22
N MET A 277 1.84 19.17 15.95
CA MET A 277 1.07 20.24 16.60
C MET A 277 1.44 20.46 18.09
N GLY A 278 2.54 19.87 18.57
CA GLY A 278 3.05 20.08 19.93
C GLY A 278 3.12 18.80 20.77
N PRO A 279 2.62 18.79 22.02
CA PRO A 279 2.79 17.66 22.93
C PRO A 279 1.76 16.53 22.75
N LYS A 280 0.59 16.81 22.15
CA LYS A 280 -0.48 15.83 21.92
C LYS A 280 -0.54 15.43 20.45
N LEU A 281 -0.95 14.19 20.20
CA LEU A 281 -1.21 13.68 18.86
C LEU A 281 -2.43 14.35 18.25
N SER A 282 -2.41 14.49 16.93
CA SER A 282 -3.46 15.04 16.10
C SER A 282 -3.60 14.24 14.81
N SER A 283 -4.65 14.48 14.02
CA SER A 283 -4.84 13.71 12.76
C SER A 283 -3.72 13.95 11.74
N VAL A 284 -3.08 15.12 11.77
CA VAL A 284 -1.93 15.42 10.90
C VAL A 284 -0.73 14.53 11.21
N ASP A 285 -0.57 14.05 12.45
CA ASP A 285 0.52 13.13 12.79
C ASP A 285 0.35 11.78 12.09
N ALA A 286 -0.88 11.27 11.97
CA ALA A 286 -1.18 10.06 11.20
C ALA A 286 -0.86 10.26 9.71
N THR A 287 -1.17 11.43 9.15
CA THR A 287 -0.83 11.79 7.77
C THR A 287 0.67 11.83 7.55
N VAL A 288 1.40 12.62 8.34
CA VAL A 288 2.84 12.81 8.23
C VAL A 288 3.57 11.48 8.43
N PHE A 289 3.18 10.70 9.45
CA PHE A 289 3.75 9.37 9.68
C PHE A 289 3.51 8.43 8.51
N GLY A 290 2.27 8.32 8.01
CA GLY A 290 1.94 7.41 6.91
C GLY A 290 2.77 7.64 5.64
N HIS A 291 3.11 8.90 5.37
CA HIS A 291 3.92 9.29 4.21
C HIS A 291 5.43 9.20 4.48
N LEU A 292 5.93 9.70 5.62
CA LEU A 292 7.35 9.60 5.96
C LEU A 292 7.80 8.15 6.18
N ALA A 293 6.89 7.27 6.62
CA ALA A 293 7.17 5.84 6.75
C ALA A 293 7.61 5.19 5.44
N GLN A 294 7.13 5.71 4.29
CA GLN A 294 7.58 5.21 2.99
C GLN A 294 9.06 5.54 2.76
N ALA A 295 9.44 6.80 3.01
CA ALA A 295 10.85 7.21 2.96
C ALA A 295 11.74 6.45 3.96
N MET A 296 11.22 6.13 5.16
CA MET A 296 11.99 5.45 6.21
C MET A 296 12.22 3.95 5.95
N TRP A 297 11.22 3.23 5.43
CA TRP A 297 11.20 1.77 5.49
C TRP A 297 10.79 1.06 4.18
N THR A 298 10.34 1.78 3.15
CA THR A 298 9.94 1.16 1.87
C THR A 298 10.86 1.50 0.70
N LEU A 299 11.89 2.33 0.93
CA LEU A 299 12.80 2.82 -0.10
C LEU A 299 14.29 2.59 0.25
N PRO A 300 14.72 1.33 0.46
CA PRO A 300 16.07 0.98 0.90
C PRO A 300 17.17 1.51 -0.05
N GLY A 301 18.20 2.15 0.50
CA GLY A 301 19.36 2.68 -0.21
C GLY A 301 19.08 3.92 -1.07
N THR A 302 17.88 4.49 -0.99
CA THR A 302 17.49 5.62 -1.85
C THR A 302 17.76 6.97 -1.19
N ARG A 303 17.74 8.05 -1.99
CA ARG A 303 17.90 9.43 -1.49
C ARG A 303 16.93 9.81 -0.35
N PRO A 304 15.60 9.54 -0.41
CA PRO A 304 14.70 9.87 0.70
C PRO A 304 15.11 9.20 2.00
N GLU A 305 15.48 7.91 1.96
CA GLU A 305 15.85 7.16 3.16
C GLU A 305 17.19 7.65 3.74
N GLN A 306 18.20 7.84 2.89
CA GLN A 306 19.49 8.40 3.29
C GLN A 306 19.32 9.78 3.94
N LEU A 307 18.46 10.63 3.38
CA LEU A 307 18.19 11.96 3.92
C LEU A 307 17.53 11.89 5.31
N ILE A 308 16.50 11.06 5.49
CA ILE A 308 15.79 10.99 6.78
C ILE A 308 16.61 10.29 7.88
N LYS A 309 17.30 9.19 7.55
CA LYS A 309 18.11 8.45 8.53
C LYS A 309 19.46 9.13 8.79
N GLY A 310 20.01 9.85 7.82
CA GLY A 310 21.33 10.49 7.93
C GLY A 310 21.28 11.94 8.43
N GLU A 311 20.39 12.77 7.89
CA GLU A 311 20.39 14.22 8.18
C GLU A 311 19.19 14.69 9.02
N LEU A 312 17.99 14.13 8.78
CA LEU A 312 16.75 14.60 9.40
C LEU A 312 16.39 13.76 10.63
N ILE A 313 17.32 13.71 11.59
CA ILE A 313 17.24 12.79 12.72
C ILE A 313 16.00 13.00 13.60
N ASN A 314 15.52 14.24 13.71
CA ASN A 314 14.29 14.54 14.46
C ASN A 314 13.05 13.90 13.80
N LEU A 315 12.99 13.86 12.47
CA LEU A 315 11.94 13.14 11.73
C LEU A 315 12.06 11.62 11.90
N ALA A 316 13.28 11.07 11.81
CA ALA A 316 13.49 9.64 12.04
C ALA A 316 13.02 9.23 13.44
N MET A 317 13.37 10.01 14.46
CA MET A 317 12.94 9.82 15.84
C MET A 317 11.42 9.98 16.02
N TYR A 318 10.80 10.92 15.31
CA TYR A 318 9.35 11.09 15.28
C TYR A 318 8.65 9.85 14.69
N CYS A 319 9.13 9.34 13.56
CA CYS A 319 8.62 8.12 12.92
C CYS A 319 8.75 6.91 13.85
N GLU A 320 9.91 6.71 14.47
CA GLU A 320 10.14 5.62 15.44
C GLU A 320 9.20 5.73 16.65
N ARG A 321 8.96 6.93 17.16
CA ARG A 321 8.06 7.15 18.32
C ARG A 321 6.65 6.69 18.01
N ILE A 322 6.12 7.02 16.84
CA ILE A 322 4.77 6.63 16.41
C ILE A 322 4.72 5.12 16.12
N ARG A 323 5.72 4.58 15.41
CA ARG A 323 5.83 3.14 15.15
C ARG A 323 5.82 2.33 16.45
N ARG A 324 6.70 2.65 17.41
CA ARG A 324 6.76 1.89 18.68
C ARG A 324 5.47 1.96 19.48
N LYS A 325 4.78 3.10 19.45
CA LYS A 325 3.55 3.32 20.23
C LYS A 325 2.33 2.62 19.61
N PHE A 326 2.18 2.68 18.29
CA PHE A 326 0.95 2.22 17.62
C PHE A 326 1.15 1.00 16.73
N TRP A 327 2.38 0.59 16.49
CA TRP A 327 2.77 -0.58 15.68
C TRP A 327 3.83 -1.42 16.40
N PRO A 328 3.58 -1.86 17.65
CA PRO A 328 4.56 -2.66 18.39
C PRO A 328 4.89 -3.99 17.72
N GLU A 329 4.00 -4.51 16.87
CA GLU A 329 4.20 -5.71 16.07
C GLU A 329 5.02 -5.49 14.80
N TRP A 330 5.20 -4.24 14.38
CA TRP A 330 6.04 -3.90 13.23
C TRP A 330 7.50 -3.86 13.69
N PHE A 331 8.16 -5.02 13.63
CA PHE A 331 9.58 -5.16 13.91
C PHE A 331 10.42 -4.60 12.75
N VAL A 332 11.44 -3.81 13.11
CA VAL A 332 12.45 -3.27 12.18
C VAL A 332 13.79 -3.77 12.69
N ASP A 333 14.57 -4.41 11.83
CA ASP A 333 15.90 -4.90 12.22
C ASP A 333 16.83 -3.71 12.48
N LEU A 334 17.53 -3.73 13.61
CA LEU A 334 18.39 -2.61 14.06
C LEU A 334 19.56 -2.32 13.11
N GLU A 335 19.91 -3.28 12.25
CA GLU A 335 20.94 -3.14 11.22
C GLU A 335 20.54 -2.14 10.12
N ASP A 336 19.24 -1.89 9.90
CA ASP A 336 18.73 -0.92 8.90
C ASP A 336 19.06 0.55 9.23
N PHE A 337 19.60 0.83 10.42
CA PHE A 337 20.03 2.19 10.83
C PHE A 337 21.53 2.42 10.65
N CYS A 338 22.30 1.40 10.26
CA CYS A 338 23.72 1.51 10.01
C CYS A 338 23.97 1.56 8.50
N TYR A 339 24.10 2.76 7.95
CA TYR A 339 24.67 2.93 6.62
C TYR A 339 26.18 2.99 6.74
N ASP A 340 26.86 1.95 6.25
CA ASP A 340 28.30 2.02 6.00
C ASP A 340 28.53 3.05 4.88
N SER A 341 29.02 4.22 5.26
CA SER A 341 29.53 5.20 4.30
C SER A 341 30.84 4.67 3.72
N ASP A 342 30.76 3.72 2.79
CA ASP A 342 31.90 3.24 2.01
C ASP A 342 32.33 4.31 0.99
N ASN A 343 32.97 5.36 1.50
CA ASN A 343 33.85 6.27 0.78
C ASN A 343 34.58 7.13 1.81
N ASP A 344 35.42 6.52 2.63
CA ASP A 344 36.73 7.06 2.96
C ASP A 344 37.54 6.02 3.73
N ALA A 345 38.68 5.64 3.15
CA ALA A 345 39.70 4.87 3.83
C ALA A 345 40.35 5.75 4.92
N SER A 346 39.69 5.91 6.06
CA SER A 346 40.35 6.29 7.30
C SER A 346 39.61 5.68 8.48
N SER A 347 40.37 5.04 9.35
CA SER A 347 39.92 4.40 10.59
C SER A 347 39.15 5.39 11.47
N GLY A 348 37.83 5.29 11.46
CA GLY A 348 36.93 5.97 12.38
C GLY A 348 35.81 5.00 12.74
N THR A 349 35.54 4.87 14.05
CA THR A 349 34.45 4.08 14.60
C THR A 349 33.14 4.32 13.83
N PRO A 350 32.36 3.29 13.49
CA PRO A 350 31.03 3.50 12.91
C PRO A 350 30.25 4.40 13.87
N ASN A 351 29.63 5.47 13.37
CA ASN A 351 28.62 6.24 14.11
C ASN A 351 27.35 5.38 14.24
N CYS A 352 27.45 4.27 14.97
CA CYS A 352 26.32 3.49 15.40
C CYS A 352 25.56 4.34 16.42
N MET A 353 24.28 4.60 16.14
CA MET A 353 23.37 5.33 17.01
C MET A 353 23.10 4.53 18.29
N LEU A 354 24.10 4.43 19.17
CA LEU A 354 23.96 3.99 20.54
C LEU A 354 23.33 5.15 21.33
N ASP A 355 21.99 5.19 21.38
CA ASP A 355 21.22 5.47 22.61
C ASP A 355 19.70 5.62 22.33
N LEU A 356 19.06 4.57 21.83
CA LEU A 356 17.59 4.48 21.77
C LEU A 356 16.97 3.89 23.05
N GLY A 357 17.82 3.53 24.03
CA GLY A 357 17.43 2.84 25.26
C GLY A 357 17.20 3.76 26.46
N LEU A 358 17.89 4.91 26.55
CA LEU A 358 17.84 5.74 27.76
C LEU A 358 16.66 6.72 27.85
N PHE A 359 15.96 7.00 26.75
CA PHE A 359 14.78 7.90 26.77
C PHE A 359 13.46 7.20 27.16
N SER A 360 13.48 5.91 27.48
CA SER A 360 12.27 5.12 27.75
C SER A 360 11.81 5.08 29.21
N ARG A 361 12.45 5.81 30.14
CA ARG A 361 12.23 5.59 31.58
C ARG A 361 11.62 6.73 32.39
N THR A 362 11.27 7.84 31.76
CA THR A 362 10.52 8.91 32.42
C THR A 362 9.29 9.19 31.58
N ASP A 363 8.12 8.68 32.01
CA ASP A 363 6.76 9.21 31.72
C ASP A 363 5.65 8.18 32.01
N THR A 364 5.72 7.47 33.14
CA THR A 364 4.56 6.74 33.69
C THR A 364 4.47 6.98 35.18
N LEU A 365 3.92 8.14 35.57
CA LEU A 365 3.47 8.61 36.90
C LEU A 365 3.24 10.12 36.70
N GLU A 366 2.08 10.76 36.84
CA GLU A 366 0.80 10.51 37.52
C GLU A 366 -0.29 11.35 36.82
N GLU A 367 -1.56 10.92 36.91
CA GLU A 367 -2.65 11.76 37.45
C GLU A 367 -3.89 10.87 37.65
N SER A 368 -4.14 10.51 38.91
CA SER A 368 -5.38 9.88 39.35
C SER A 368 -5.59 10.31 40.80
N ASP A 369 -6.25 11.46 40.97
CA ASP A 369 -6.65 11.99 42.27
C ASP A 369 -7.61 11.02 42.98
N LEU A 370 -7.14 10.39 44.06
CA LEU A 370 -8.00 9.90 45.14
C LEU A 370 -7.36 10.19 46.50
N SER A 371 -8.19 10.76 47.35
CA SER A 371 -7.90 11.41 48.62
C SER A 371 -7.73 10.48 49.82
N LEU A 372 -6.97 10.97 50.82
CA LEU A 372 -7.02 10.75 52.29
C LEU A 372 -5.86 9.94 52.97
N PRO A 373 -5.56 10.23 54.27
CA PRO A 373 -4.20 10.49 54.75
C PRO A 373 -3.72 9.55 55.88
N SER A 374 -2.44 9.63 56.27
CA SER A 374 -1.97 9.87 57.67
C SER A 374 -0.56 9.30 57.98
N HIS A 375 0.25 10.17 58.61
CA HIS A 375 1.26 9.94 59.67
C HIS A 375 2.20 8.72 59.60
N SER A 376 3.53 8.93 59.62
CA SER A 376 4.35 9.22 60.82
C SER A 376 5.85 8.99 60.58
N ASN A 377 6.64 10.00 60.99
CA ASN A 377 7.97 9.99 61.64
C ASN A 377 8.90 8.78 61.46
N THR A 378 10.17 9.00 61.08
CA THR A 378 11.29 9.07 62.06
C THR A 378 12.60 9.66 61.50
N HIS A 379 13.24 10.45 62.38
CA HIS A 379 14.57 11.08 62.44
C HIS A 379 15.80 10.38 61.84
N SER A 380 16.76 11.17 61.32
CA SER A 380 18.03 11.60 62.01
C SER A 380 19.04 12.11 60.96
N GLN A 381 19.33 13.42 60.89
CA GLN A 381 20.38 14.20 61.58
C GLN A 381 21.75 14.27 60.86
N ASP A 382 22.02 15.49 60.37
CA ASP A 382 23.12 16.38 60.79
C ASP A 382 24.36 16.66 59.91
N SER A 383 24.63 17.98 59.92
CA SER A 383 25.85 18.78 59.69
C SER A 383 26.18 19.15 58.23
N ASP A 384 26.03 20.39 57.77
CA ASP A 384 26.45 21.76 58.20
C ASP A 384 27.65 22.25 57.38
N HIS A 385 27.46 23.29 56.55
CA HIS A 385 28.00 24.64 56.79
C HIS A 385 27.85 25.61 55.59
N SER A 386 27.26 26.79 55.88
CA SER A 386 27.62 28.15 55.42
C SER A 386 27.54 28.49 53.91
N ALA A 387 27.04 29.65 53.45
CA ALA A 387 26.47 30.85 54.05
C ALA A 387 25.86 31.75 52.92
N ARG A 388 24.71 32.38 53.22
CA ARG A 388 24.28 33.77 52.90
C ARG A 388 24.62 34.39 51.53
N SER A 389 23.62 34.88 50.80
CA SER A 389 23.08 36.26 50.96
C SER A 389 22.07 36.64 49.87
N LEU A 390 21.02 37.33 50.32
CA LEU A 390 20.01 38.10 49.58
C LEU A 390 20.62 39.27 48.81
N SER A 391 19.97 39.73 47.73
CA SER A 391 19.45 41.12 47.58
C SER A 391 18.69 41.31 46.26
N ASP A 392 17.53 41.93 46.39
CA ASP A 392 16.66 42.57 45.38
C ASP A 392 17.38 43.62 44.51
N SER A 393 16.80 43.99 43.36
CA SER A 393 16.24 45.34 43.12
C SER A 393 15.67 45.50 41.71
N ASP A 394 14.46 46.05 41.69
CA ASP A 394 13.70 46.56 40.56
C ASP A 394 14.38 47.72 39.81
N ILE A 395 14.00 47.93 38.54
CA ILE A 395 13.80 49.29 38.02
C ILE A 395 12.74 49.32 36.92
N GLU A 396 11.71 50.13 37.14
CA GLU A 396 10.63 50.49 36.22
C GLU A 396 10.96 51.76 35.41
N ALA A 397 10.25 51.86 34.27
CA ALA A 397 9.63 53.04 33.64
C ALA A 397 10.49 54.26 33.22
N ASP A 398 10.46 54.56 31.91
CA ASP A 398 9.59 55.55 31.21
C ASP A 398 10.25 55.79 29.83
N GLY A 399 9.58 55.85 28.67
CA GLY A 399 8.34 56.52 28.34
C GLY A 399 8.67 57.69 27.39
N SER A 400 8.25 57.61 26.12
CA SER A 400 7.64 58.73 25.36
C SER A 400 7.53 58.43 23.86
N ASP A 401 6.28 58.52 23.39
CA ASP A 401 5.77 58.55 22.02
C ASP A 401 6.42 59.59 21.10
N VAL A 402 6.42 59.32 19.77
CA VAL A 402 5.88 60.26 18.77
C VAL A 402 5.33 59.47 17.57
N GLU A 403 4.03 59.59 17.39
CA GLU A 403 3.22 59.29 16.23
C GLU A 403 3.39 60.37 15.14
N GLN A 404 3.60 60.01 13.86
CA GLN A 404 3.01 60.79 12.77
C GLN A 404 2.94 60.08 11.41
N GLN A 405 1.74 60.17 10.85
CA GLN A 405 1.26 59.75 9.54
C GLN A 405 2.00 60.41 8.36
N LEU A 406 2.07 59.69 7.23
CA LEU A 406 1.91 60.33 5.92
C LEU A 406 1.23 59.40 4.90
N LYS A 407 0.05 59.85 4.45
CA LYS A 407 -0.71 59.36 3.30
C LYS A 407 -0.06 59.82 1.99
N GLY A 408 -0.15 58.97 0.96
CA GLY A 408 -0.76 59.39 -0.31
C GLY A 408 0.07 59.27 -1.60
N LYS A 409 -0.48 58.47 -2.54
CA LYS A 409 -0.49 58.59 -4.02
C LYS A 409 0.85 58.67 -4.77
N ILE A 410 1.07 57.71 -5.67
CA ILE A 410 0.64 57.72 -7.10
C ILE A 410 0.42 56.28 -7.54
#